data_AF-A0A533SKE6-F1
#
_entry.id   AF-A0A533SKE6-F1
#
_cell.length_a   1.000
_cell.length_b   1.000
_cell.length_c   1.000
_cell.angle_alpha   90.00
_cell.angle_beta   90.00
_cell.angle_gamma   90.00
#
_symmetry.space_group_name_H-M   'P 1'
#
loop_
_entity.id
_entity.type
_entity.pdbx_description
1 polymer ?
#
loop_
_entity_poly.entity_id
_entity_poly.type
_entity_poly.pdbx_seq_one_letter_code
_entity_poly.pdbx_strand_id
1 'polypeptide(L)'
;HQHDIRFVEDNWESPALGAWGLGWEVWLDGQEITQFTYFQQAGGMPVSPNSVEITYGLERIAMAMQRVRHFKDIRWSVDRTYGDVHLRGEFEHSKYYFEIADVDRLRQMYKLFEAEAEAALQQGLVLPAHDYILKCSHTFNILDTRGAVGVTERQALFGRMRDLARRTAEAYVAQREQMEFPWLDEAASAKAKAITEVTLPLTPRPTEASDFLLEIGVEELPSADLDSAYAQLRERLTALLDEQRLEHGDVRVYATPRRLVAVVEKLAPRQPDRTLVIKGPPADRAFDAEGKLTKAGEGFARGKGLRVEDLEVREMDGGRYAAAVVHEEGRGAGEVLAEALPGLVAAIKFDKPMRWNASGVFFSRPIRWLLALLGGEIVPFEYAGLVSGNTTHGLRFHQPENIPVCGKEDYFTALRQQGILLDPEERKIAIQVQVQRLIAQAGGDPEKMDAGLLDEVTNLVEAPTALLGSFEREHLSLPPEVLVSVMKKHQRYFPVFQANGKLLPHFVAVRNGDN
;
A
#
# COMPACT_ATOMS: atom_id res chain seq x y z
N HIS A 1 28.97 4.35 -12.46
CA HIS A 1 28.32 3.57 -11.37
C HIS A 1 26.82 3.84 -11.43
N GLN A 2 26.17 3.40 -12.50
CA GLN A 2 24.73 3.56 -12.69
C GLN A 2 24.17 2.15 -12.67
N HIS A 3 23.33 1.86 -11.68
CA HIS A 3 22.62 0.61 -11.53
C HIS A 3 21.13 0.92 -11.54
N ASP A 4 20.37 0.09 -12.23
CA ASP A 4 18.91 0.19 -12.23
C ASP A 4 18.37 -0.59 -11.02
N ILE A 5 17.96 0.15 -9.99
CA ILE A 5 17.35 -0.42 -8.77
C ILE A 5 15.85 -0.17 -8.82
N ARG A 6 15.06 -1.25 -8.77
CA ARG A 6 13.61 -1.20 -8.79
C ARG A 6 13.03 -1.90 -7.58
N PHE A 7 11.98 -1.34 -7.01
CA PHE A 7 11.14 -1.98 -6.02
C PHE A 7 9.89 -2.46 -6.73
N VAL A 8 9.82 -3.75 -7.00
CA VAL A 8 8.67 -4.38 -7.65
C VAL A 8 7.79 -4.94 -6.56
N GLU A 9 6.51 -4.64 -6.57
CA GLU A 9 5.58 -5.20 -5.60
C GLU A 9 5.61 -6.73 -5.65
N ASP A 10 5.74 -7.35 -4.48
CA ASP A 10 5.43 -8.75 -4.28
C ASP A 10 4.92 -9.02 -2.86
N ASN A 11 3.84 -9.79 -2.75
CA ASN A 11 3.24 -10.15 -1.47
C ASN A 11 3.75 -11.52 -1.06
N TRP A 12 4.31 -11.61 0.14
CA TRP A 12 4.89 -12.84 0.64
C TRP A 12 3.90 -13.63 1.49
N GLU A 13 3.80 -14.93 1.25
CA GLU A 13 3.01 -15.85 2.06
C GLU A 13 3.78 -17.15 2.30
N SER A 14 3.74 -17.63 3.54
CA SER A 14 4.16 -18.98 3.93
C SER A 14 2.97 -19.73 4.53
N PRO A 15 2.24 -20.51 3.71
CA PRO A 15 1.04 -21.23 4.15
C PRO A 15 1.31 -22.26 5.26
N ALA A 16 2.52 -22.81 5.31
CA ALA A 16 2.94 -23.77 6.33
C ALA A 16 3.16 -23.11 7.71
N LEU A 17 3.54 -21.83 7.73
CA LEU A 17 3.76 -21.06 8.96
C LEU A 17 2.56 -20.20 9.34
N GLY A 18 1.54 -20.11 8.48
CA GLY A 18 0.42 -19.18 8.67
C GLY A 18 0.89 -17.73 8.74
N ALA A 19 1.95 -17.41 8.00
CA ALA A 19 2.59 -16.11 7.99
C ALA A 19 2.41 -15.44 6.63
N TRP A 20 2.12 -14.15 6.63
CA TRP A 20 2.01 -13.37 5.40
C TRP A 20 2.31 -11.89 5.67
N GLY A 21 2.74 -11.20 4.61
CA GLY A 21 3.06 -9.78 4.65
C GLY A 21 3.05 -9.18 3.26
N LEU A 22 2.93 -7.86 3.20
CA LEU A 22 3.07 -7.10 1.96
C LEU A 22 4.50 -6.63 1.82
N GLY A 23 4.97 -6.40 0.60
CA GLY A 23 6.29 -5.84 0.41
C GLY A 23 6.74 -5.70 -1.03
N TRP A 24 8.05 -5.84 -1.23
CA TRP A 24 8.71 -5.57 -2.49
C TRP A 24 9.86 -6.56 -2.72
N GLU A 25 9.96 -7.04 -3.95
CA GLU A 25 11.21 -7.53 -4.51
C GLU A 25 12.07 -6.35 -4.96
N VAL A 26 13.34 -6.34 -4.55
CA VAL A 26 14.32 -5.35 -5.01
C VAL A 26 15.13 -5.98 -6.13
N TRP A 27 15.03 -5.37 -7.30
CA TRP A 27 15.75 -5.79 -8.51
C TRP A 27 16.91 -4.85 -8.79
N LEU A 28 18.07 -5.42 -9.10
CA LEU A 28 19.30 -4.74 -9.51
C LEU A 28 19.68 -5.23 -10.91
N ASP A 29 19.67 -4.34 -11.89
CA ASP A 29 20.06 -4.63 -13.28
C ASP A 29 19.36 -5.88 -13.87
N GLY A 30 18.09 -6.09 -13.50
CA GLY A 30 17.28 -7.23 -13.94
C GLY A 30 17.46 -8.52 -13.13
N GLN A 31 18.14 -8.48 -11.98
CA GLN A 31 18.22 -9.59 -11.02
C GLN A 31 17.62 -9.19 -9.67
N GLU A 32 16.67 -9.97 -9.17
CA GLU A 32 16.14 -9.82 -7.80
C GLU A 32 17.25 -10.11 -6.77
N ILE A 33 17.56 -9.15 -5.91
CA ILE A 33 18.66 -9.24 -4.94
C ILE A 33 18.20 -9.15 -3.49
N THR A 34 16.98 -8.68 -3.21
CA THR A 34 16.49 -8.51 -1.84
C THR A 34 14.98 -8.62 -1.80
N GLN A 35 14.43 -9.22 -0.76
CA GLN A 35 13.00 -9.17 -0.43
C GLN A 35 12.78 -8.25 0.77
N PHE A 36 11.84 -7.32 0.65
CA PHE A 36 11.23 -6.62 1.77
C PHE A 36 9.88 -7.27 2.06
N THR A 37 9.62 -7.61 3.32
CA THR A 37 8.32 -8.14 3.75
C THR A 37 7.92 -7.50 5.06
N TYR A 38 6.76 -6.87 5.07
CA TYR A 38 6.17 -6.32 6.26
C TYR A 38 5.07 -7.25 6.77
N PHE A 39 5.41 -8.03 7.78
CA PHE A 39 4.52 -9.03 8.34
C PHE A 39 3.26 -8.38 8.89
N GLN A 40 2.12 -8.94 8.49
CA GLN A 40 0.80 -8.64 9.05
C GLN A 40 0.34 -9.77 9.96
N GLN A 41 0.78 -10.99 9.66
CA GLN A 41 0.47 -12.18 10.43
C GLN A 41 1.68 -13.11 10.51
N ALA A 42 1.83 -13.79 11.64
CA ALA A 42 2.77 -14.90 11.83
C ALA A 42 2.12 -15.95 12.73
N GLY A 43 2.27 -17.25 12.41
CA GLY A 43 1.65 -18.32 13.20
C GLY A 43 0.12 -18.21 13.27
N GLY A 44 -0.55 -17.67 12.23
CA GLY A 44 -1.99 -17.46 12.27
C GLY A 44 -2.46 -16.24 13.09
N MET A 45 -1.53 -15.50 13.72
CA MET A 45 -1.85 -14.39 14.62
C MET A 45 -1.42 -13.04 14.03
N PRO A 46 -2.22 -11.97 14.18
CA PRO A 46 -1.79 -10.61 13.82
C PRO A 46 -0.53 -10.22 14.61
N VAL A 47 0.51 -9.72 13.92
CA VAL A 47 1.75 -9.30 14.59
C VAL A 47 1.61 -7.89 15.13
N SER A 48 2.06 -7.67 16.37
CA SER A 48 2.06 -6.35 17.02
C SER A 48 3.32 -6.19 17.88
N PRO A 49 4.24 -5.26 17.54
CA PRO A 49 4.21 -4.37 16.38
C PRO A 49 4.41 -5.13 15.05
N ASN A 50 3.97 -4.52 13.95
CA ASN A 50 4.30 -5.00 12.61
C ASN A 50 5.83 -4.96 12.42
N SER A 51 6.39 -6.08 11.96
CA SER A 51 7.84 -6.23 11.75
C SER A 51 8.17 -6.15 10.27
N VAL A 52 9.33 -5.59 9.95
CA VAL A 52 9.91 -5.63 8.61
C VAL A 52 11.02 -6.66 8.56
N GLU A 53 10.97 -7.53 7.56
CA GLU A 53 12.05 -8.43 7.18
C GLU A 53 12.72 -7.90 5.91
N ILE A 54 14.05 -7.88 5.91
CA ILE A 54 14.88 -7.53 4.77
C ILE A 54 15.81 -8.71 4.51
N THR A 55 15.53 -9.45 3.44
CA THR A 55 16.21 -10.71 3.12
C THR A 55 17.10 -10.52 1.90
N TYR A 56 18.42 -10.51 2.12
CA TYR A 56 19.42 -10.31 1.06
C TYR A 56 19.81 -11.63 0.37
N GLY A 57 19.74 -11.66 -0.96
CA GLY A 57 20.33 -12.71 -1.79
C GLY A 57 21.83 -12.47 -1.96
N LEU A 58 22.64 -12.87 -0.99
CA LEU A 58 24.07 -12.58 -0.92
C LEU A 58 24.84 -13.00 -2.18
N GLU A 59 24.55 -14.19 -2.72
CA GLU A 59 25.20 -14.70 -3.94
C GLU A 59 24.90 -13.80 -5.14
N ARG A 60 23.64 -13.37 -5.30
CA ARG A 60 23.22 -12.51 -6.42
C ARG A 60 23.86 -11.12 -6.31
N ILE A 61 23.89 -10.55 -5.10
CA ILE A 61 24.59 -9.29 -4.82
C ILE A 61 26.09 -9.43 -5.14
N ALA A 62 26.74 -10.49 -4.66
CA ALA A 62 28.15 -10.75 -4.91
C ALA A 62 28.45 -10.94 -6.41
N MET A 63 27.58 -11.65 -7.14
CA MET A 63 27.68 -11.80 -8.59
C MET A 63 27.66 -10.45 -9.31
N ALA A 64 26.71 -9.58 -8.97
CA ALA A 64 26.61 -8.24 -9.54
C ALA A 64 27.84 -7.38 -9.20
N MET A 65 28.27 -7.37 -7.93
CA MET A 65 29.44 -6.61 -7.47
C MET A 65 30.75 -7.06 -8.12
N GLN A 66 30.93 -8.38 -8.26
CA GLN A 66 32.14 -8.97 -8.83
C GLN A 66 32.07 -9.13 -10.36
N ARG A 67 30.92 -8.80 -10.97
CA ARG A 67 30.65 -8.92 -12.42
C ARG A 67 30.87 -10.33 -12.95
N VAL A 68 30.48 -11.33 -12.17
CA VAL A 68 30.51 -12.74 -12.56
C VAL A 68 29.12 -13.23 -12.89
N ARG A 69 29.00 -14.12 -13.88
CA ARG A 69 27.71 -14.58 -14.42
C ARG A 69 27.20 -15.88 -13.82
N HIS A 70 28.02 -16.54 -13.01
CA HIS A 70 27.69 -17.83 -12.43
C HIS A 70 28.17 -17.88 -10.97
N PHE A 71 27.35 -18.44 -10.07
CA PHE A 71 27.62 -18.44 -8.63
C PHE A 71 28.98 -19.05 -8.28
N LYS A 72 29.36 -20.15 -8.96
CA LYS A 72 30.64 -20.83 -8.78
C LYS A 72 31.87 -19.91 -8.97
N ASP A 73 31.75 -18.86 -9.76
CA ASP A 73 32.86 -17.97 -10.11
C ASP A 73 33.02 -16.79 -9.12
N ILE A 74 32.09 -16.65 -8.16
CA ILE A 74 32.19 -15.68 -7.07
C ILE A 74 33.49 -15.94 -6.31
N ARG A 75 34.31 -14.91 -6.09
CA ARG A 75 35.44 -14.93 -5.16
C ARG A 75 34.92 -14.96 -3.73
N TRP A 76 35.10 -16.10 -3.08
CA TRP A 76 34.76 -16.32 -1.67
C TRP A 76 35.86 -15.77 -0.76
N SER A 77 37.12 -15.99 -1.14
CA SER A 77 38.32 -15.45 -0.50
C SER A 77 39.33 -15.00 -1.57
N VAL A 78 40.51 -14.55 -1.14
CA VAL A 78 41.62 -14.18 -2.03
C VAL A 78 42.04 -15.37 -2.91
N ASP A 79 42.00 -16.59 -2.37
CA ASP A 79 42.53 -17.81 -2.99
C ASP A 79 41.46 -18.81 -3.45
N ARG A 80 40.18 -18.62 -3.08
CA ARG A 80 39.08 -19.56 -3.38
C ARG A 80 37.89 -18.91 -4.06
N THR A 81 37.26 -19.68 -4.93
CA THR A 81 35.95 -19.38 -5.49
C THR A 81 34.85 -20.06 -4.68
N TYR A 82 33.61 -19.58 -4.80
CA TYR A 82 32.44 -20.22 -4.22
C TYR A 82 32.26 -21.64 -4.78
N GLY A 83 32.64 -21.87 -6.04
CA GLY A 83 32.66 -23.19 -6.66
C GLY A 83 33.60 -24.17 -5.97
N ASP A 84 34.79 -23.72 -5.54
CA ASP A 84 35.75 -24.55 -4.80
C ASP A 84 35.17 -25.03 -3.46
N VAL A 85 34.25 -24.27 -2.86
CA VAL A 85 33.67 -24.56 -1.54
C VAL A 85 32.36 -25.35 -1.66
N HIS A 86 31.46 -24.96 -2.56
CA HIS A 86 30.06 -25.42 -2.55
C HIS A 86 29.64 -26.28 -3.74
N LEU A 87 30.36 -26.26 -4.87
CA LEU A 87 29.89 -26.94 -6.09
C LEU A 87 29.71 -28.45 -5.88
N ARG A 88 30.61 -29.08 -5.11
CA ARG A 88 30.48 -30.50 -4.78
C ARG A 88 29.26 -30.76 -3.89
N GLY A 89 29.02 -29.89 -2.92
CA GLY A 89 27.85 -29.96 -2.04
C GLY A 89 26.53 -29.82 -2.81
N GLU A 90 26.45 -28.90 -3.77
CA GLU A 90 25.27 -28.73 -4.64
C GLU A 90 24.96 -30.00 -5.45
N PHE A 91 25.99 -30.63 -6.01
CA PHE A 91 25.84 -31.90 -6.73
C PHE A 91 25.33 -33.02 -5.82
N GLU A 92 25.95 -33.18 -4.64
CA GLU A 92 25.60 -34.26 -3.72
C GLU A 92 24.18 -34.10 -3.15
N HIS A 93 23.81 -32.89 -2.74
CA HIS A 93 22.45 -32.61 -2.25
C HIS A 93 21.40 -32.76 -3.34
N SER A 94 21.66 -32.26 -4.56
CA SER A 94 20.75 -32.45 -5.69
C SER A 94 20.52 -33.93 -5.97
N LYS A 95 21.61 -34.70 -6.11
CA LYS A 95 21.51 -36.15 -6.33
C LYS A 95 20.74 -36.84 -5.21
N TYR A 96 21.01 -36.49 -3.95
CA TYR A 96 20.30 -37.09 -2.83
C TYR A 96 18.80 -36.76 -2.87
N TYR A 97 18.43 -35.49 -2.95
CA TYR A 97 17.04 -35.05 -2.88
C TYR A 97 16.20 -35.41 -4.11
N PHE A 98 16.80 -35.50 -5.29
CA PHE A 98 16.07 -35.88 -6.52
C PHE A 98 16.06 -37.38 -6.77
N GLU A 99 17.08 -38.14 -6.35
CA GLU A 99 17.24 -39.54 -6.79
C GLU A 99 17.32 -40.56 -5.63
N ILE A 100 18.09 -40.26 -4.58
CA ILE A 100 18.50 -41.27 -3.60
C ILE A 100 17.59 -41.33 -2.37
N ALA A 101 17.04 -40.20 -1.93
CA ALA A 101 16.31 -40.11 -0.68
C ALA A 101 15.12 -41.09 -0.67
N ASP A 102 15.07 -41.91 0.39
CA ASP A 102 14.08 -42.98 0.55
C ASP A 102 12.76 -42.41 1.05
N VAL A 103 11.72 -42.52 0.22
CA VAL A 103 10.40 -41.93 0.46
C VAL A 103 9.73 -42.51 1.70
N ASP A 104 9.80 -43.83 1.92
CA ASP A 104 9.11 -44.49 3.03
C ASP A 104 9.74 -44.11 4.37
N ARG A 105 11.07 -44.08 4.42
CA ARG A 105 11.80 -43.62 5.61
C ARG A 105 11.55 -42.15 5.90
N LEU A 106 11.51 -41.28 4.88
CA LEU A 106 11.18 -39.87 5.07
C LEU A 106 9.75 -39.69 5.61
N ARG A 107 8.79 -40.49 5.14
CA ARG A 107 7.41 -40.50 5.65
C ARG A 107 7.36 -40.95 7.11
N GLN A 108 8.17 -41.92 7.51
CA GLN A 108 8.29 -42.33 8.92
C GLN A 108 8.92 -41.21 9.76
N MET A 109 10.01 -40.60 9.30
CA MET A 109 10.66 -39.48 9.98
C MET A 109 9.72 -38.30 10.17
N TYR A 110 8.94 -37.93 9.13
CA TYR A 110 7.94 -36.87 9.23
C TYR A 110 6.94 -37.16 10.36
N LYS A 111 6.37 -38.37 10.41
CA LYS A 111 5.41 -38.76 11.45
C LYS A 111 6.03 -38.71 12.85
N LEU A 112 7.29 -39.13 12.99
CA LEU A 112 8.00 -39.08 14.27
C LEU A 112 8.29 -37.64 14.70
N PHE A 113 8.75 -36.78 13.79
CA PHE A 113 8.98 -35.37 14.09
C PHE A 113 7.69 -34.65 14.46
N GLU A 114 6.59 -34.94 13.77
CA GLU A 114 5.27 -34.41 14.10
C GLU A 114 4.82 -34.83 15.50
N ALA A 115 4.99 -36.11 15.87
CA ALA A 115 4.66 -36.61 17.19
C ALA A 115 5.51 -35.96 18.30
N GLU A 116 6.80 -35.72 18.06
CA GLU A 116 7.68 -35.04 19.01
C GLU A 116 7.34 -33.55 19.16
N ALA A 117 6.96 -32.87 18.07
CA ALA A 117 6.45 -31.50 18.14
C ALA A 117 5.20 -31.42 19.03
N GLU A 118 4.27 -32.37 18.86
CA GLU A 118 3.06 -32.47 19.66
C GLU A 118 3.37 -32.76 21.13
N ALA A 119 4.26 -33.71 21.41
CA ALA A 119 4.68 -34.04 22.78
C ALA A 119 5.33 -32.84 23.48
N ALA A 120 6.20 -32.09 22.78
CA ALA A 120 6.81 -30.87 23.31
C ALA A 120 5.75 -29.79 23.63
N LEU A 121 4.79 -29.56 22.74
CA LEU A 121 3.69 -28.61 22.98
C LEU A 121 2.82 -29.00 24.18
N GLN A 122 2.51 -30.28 24.34
CA GLN A 122 1.73 -30.76 25.50
C GLN A 122 2.42 -30.48 26.84
N GLN A 123 3.75 -30.37 26.85
CA GLN A 123 4.54 -30.01 28.02
C GLN A 123 4.83 -28.50 28.12
N GLY A 124 4.28 -27.68 27.22
CA GLY A 124 4.55 -26.25 27.16
C GLY A 124 5.97 -25.90 26.69
N LEU A 125 6.68 -26.82 26.04
CA LEU A 125 8.06 -26.62 25.57
C LEU A 125 8.05 -26.09 24.14
N VAL A 126 7.91 -24.77 24.02
CA VAL A 126 7.71 -24.06 22.74
C VAL A 126 8.90 -24.16 21.79
N LEU A 127 10.14 -23.93 22.26
CA LEU A 127 11.32 -23.95 21.38
C LEU A 127 11.60 -25.37 20.83
N PRO A 128 11.57 -26.45 21.65
CA PRO A 128 11.67 -27.81 21.12
C PRO A 128 10.56 -28.16 20.13
N ALA A 129 9.32 -27.72 20.37
CA ALA A 129 8.24 -27.91 19.41
C ALA A 129 8.55 -27.23 18.07
N HIS A 130 9.05 -26.00 18.10
CA HIS A 130 9.45 -25.26 16.91
C HIS A 130 10.56 -25.99 16.13
N ASP A 131 11.59 -26.50 16.80
CA ASP A 131 12.67 -27.27 16.15
C ASP A 131 12.14 -28.50 15.40
N TYR A 132 11.16 -29.22 15.97
CA TYR A 132 10.55 -30.35 15.30
C TYR A 132 9.64 -29.95 14.14
N ILE A 133 8.98 -28.80 14.21
CA ILE A 133 8.25 -28.22 13.06
C ILE A 133 9.22 -27.90 11.91
N LEU A 134 10.41 -27.36 12.19
CA LEU A 134 11.44 -27.12 11.18
C LEU A 134 11.89 -28.43 10.52
N LYS A 135 12.05 -29.50 11.30
CA LYS A 135 12.36 -30.85 10.76
C LYS A 135 11.22 -31.40 9.90
N CYS A 136 9.96 -31.19 10.29
CA CYS A 136 8.80 -31.54 9.46
C CYS A 136 8.82 -30.77 8.13
N SER A 137 9.05 -29.46 8.17
CA SER A 137 9.13 -28.60 6.98
C SER A 137 10.23 -29.06 6.02
N HIS A 138 11.44 -29.29 6.54
CA HIS A 138 12.55 -29.79 5.73
C HIS A 138 12.26 -31.18 5.14
N THR A 139 11.73 -32.11 5.95
CA THR A 139 11.37 -33.46 5.48
C THR A 139 10.29 -33.43 4.41
N PHE A 140 9.31 -32.53 4.56
CA PHE A 140 8.30 -32.25 3.53
C PHE A 140 8.95 -31.80 2.22
N ASN A 141 9.88 -30.84 2.27
CA ASN A 141 10.56 -30.35 1.07
C ASN A 141 11.30 -31.46 0.32
N ILE A 142 11.93 -32.40 1.05
CA ILE A 142 12.58 -33.57 0.42
C ILE A 142 11.54 -34.47 -0.24
N LEU A 143 10.43 -34.78 0.44
CA LEU A 143 9.36 -35.60 -0.13
C LEU A 143 8.75 -34.96 -1.39
N ASP A 144 8.56 -33.63 -1.38
CA ASP A 144 8.04 -32.87 -2.51
C ASP A 144 9.03 -32.88 -3.69
N THR A 145 10.33 -32.70 -3.40
CA THR A 145 11.41 -32.78 -4.39
C THR A 145 11.52 -34.16 -5.03
N ARG A 146 11.27 -35.24 -4.28
CA ARG A 146 11.18 -36.62 -4.80
C ARG A 146 9.92 -36.86 -5.65
N GLY A 147 9.03 -35.89 -5.79
CA GLY A 147 7.74 -36.03 -6.48
C GLY A 147 6.78 -36.99 -5.77
N ALA A 148 6.99 -37.22 -4.46
CA ALA A 148 6.29 -38.26 -3.72
C ALA A 148 5.02 -37.76 -3.01
N VAL A 149 4.68 -36.47 -3.14
CA VAL A 149 3.55 -35.81 -2.48
C VAL A 149 2.53 -35.36 -3.53
N GLY A 150 1.32 -35.93 -3.48
CA GLY A 150 0.21 -35.49 -4.33
C GLY A 150 -0.41 -34.17 -3.87
N VAL A 151 -1.23 -33.53 -4.72
CA VAL A 151 -1.86 -32.23 -4.41
C VAL A 151 -2.68 -32.24 -3.11
N THR A 152 -3.53 -33.25 -2.94
CA THR A 152 -4.36 -33.41 -1.71
C THR A 152 -3.49 -33.64 -0.48
N GLU A 153 -2.43 -34.44 -0.63
CA GLU A 153 -1.51 -34.72 0.46
C GLU A 153 -0.72 -33.49 0.87
N ARG A 154 -0.25 -32.69 -0.10
CA ARG A 154 0.42 -31.41 0.14
C ARG A 154 -0.45 -30.48 0.98
N GLN A 155 -1.73 -30.35 0.62
CA GLN A 155 -2.68 -29.53 1.39
C GLN A 155 -2.84 -30.05 2.82
N ALA A 156 -2.94 -31.36 3.03
CA ALA A 156 -3.04 -31.96 4.36
C ALA A 156 -1.76 -31.74 5.20
N LEU A 157 -0.58 -31.92 4.62
CA LEU A 157 0.72 -31.68 5.28
C LEU A 157 0.88 -30.21 5.68
N PHE A 158 0.53 -29.28 4.78
CA PHE A 158 0.52 -27.85 5.10
C PHE A 158 -0.50 -27.50 6.19
N GLY A 159 -1.69 -28.09 6.17
CA GLY A 159 -2.69 -27.89 7.22
C GLY A 159 -2.17 -28.29 8.60
N ARG A 160 -1.50 -29.45 8.70
CA ARG A 160 -0.93 -29.95 9.96
C ARG A 160 0.24 -29.11 10.46
N MET A 161 1.18 -28.75 9.58
CA MET A 161 2.29 -27.86 9.94
C MET A 161 1.80 -26.48 10.38
N ARG A 162 0.77 -25.95 9.70
CA ARG A 162 0.16 -24.66 10.04
C ARG A 162 -0.51 -24.70 11.41
N ASP A 163 -1.22 -25.78 11.74
CA ASP A 163 -1.82 -25.94 13.07
C ASP A 163 -0.75 -26.00 14.17
N LEU A 164 0.30 -26.81 13.98
CA LEU A 164 1.42 -26.89 14.91
C LEU A 164 2.12 -25.52 15.06
N ALA A 165 2.39 -24.82 13.96
CA ALA A 165 3.00 -23.50 13.98
C ALA A 165 2.12 -22.48 14.73
N ARG A 166 0.80 -22.50 14.50
CA ARG A 166 -0.17 -21.65 15.20
C ARG A 166 -0.16 -21.90 16.70
N ARG A 167 -0.32 -23.16 17.12
CA ARG A 167 -0.33 -23.54 18.55
C ARG A 167 1.00 -23.22 19.23
N THR A 168 2.11 -23.38 18.52
CA THR A 168 3.45 -22.99 19.00
C THR A 168 3.56 -21.47 19.17
N ALA A 169 3.04 -20.68 18.24
CA ALA A 169 3.01 -19.23 18.33
C ALA A 169 2.12 -18.74 19.48
N GLU A 170 0.92 -19.31 19.64
CA GLU A 170 0.02 -19.01 20.76
C GLU A 170 0.68 -19.30 22.11
N ALA A 171 1.33 -20.46 22.26
CA ALA A 171 2.06 -20.83 23.46
C ALA A 171 3.27 -19.91 23.71
N TYR A 172 3.99 -19.50 22.66
CA TYR A 172 5.09 -18.55 22.78
C TYR A 172 4.61 -17.19 23.28
N VAL A 173 3.53 -16.65 22.70
CA VAL A 173 2.95 -15.37 23.12
C VAL A 173 2.49 -15.44 24.57
N ALA A 174 1.82 -16.53 24.98
CA ALA A 174 1.39 -16.74 26.36
C ALA A 174 2.58 -16.78 27.34
N GLN A 175 3.70 -17.42 26.97
CA GLN A 175 4.93 -17.38 27.76
C GLN A 175 5.49 -15.96 27.88
N ARG A 176 5.49 -15.19 26.78
CA ARG A 176 5.96 -13.80 26.80
C ARG A 176 5.07 -12.89 27.65
N GLU A 177 3.76 -13.10 27.61
CA GLU A 177 2.80 -12.39 28.45
C GLU A 177 3.01 -12.70 29.94
N GLN A 178 3.24 -13.96 30.32
CA GLN A 178 3.57 -14.35 31.70
C GLN A 178 4.88 -13.72 32.19
N MET A 179 5.79 -13.42 31.27
CA MET A 179 7.05 -12.70 31.55
C MET A 179 6.88 -11.17 31.48
N GLU A 180 5.66 -10.66 31.33
CA GLU A 180 5.35 -9.24 31.18
C GLU A 180 6.06 -8.59 29.98
N PHE A 181 6.19 -9.33 28.87
CA PHE A 181 6.84 -8.89 27.63
C PHE A 181 8.19 -8.17 27.86
N PRO A 182 9.22 -8.86 28.38
CA PRO A 182 10.44 -8.22 28.93
C PRO A 182 11.30 -7.45 27.91
N TRP A 183 10.99 -7.57 26.63
CA TRP A 183 11.68 -6.90 25.52
C TRP A 183 10.81 -5.87 24.80
N LEU A 184 9.54 -5.75 25.17
CA LEU A 184 8.66 -4.74 24.63
C LEU A 184 9.02 -3.41 25.28
N ASP A 185 9.68 -2.54 24.52
CA ASP A 185 9.98 -1.18 24.97
C ASP A 185 8.67 -0.37 25.00
N GLU A 186 8.03 -0.34 26.17
CA GLU A 186 6.82 0.45 26.40
C GLU A 186 7.06 1.94 26.16
N ALA A 187 8.28 2.46 26.39
CA ALA A 187 8.61 3.86 26.15
C ALA A 187 8.74 4.17 24.66
N ALA A 188 9.26 3.25 23.84
CA ALA A 188 9.23 3.37 22.38
C ALA A 188 7.80 3.28 21.82
N SER A 189 6.98 2.38 22.37
CA SER A 189 5.56 2.23 22.00
C SER A 189 4.72 3.46 22.41
N ALA A 190 5.00 4.01 23.60
CA ALA A 190 4.39 5.24 24.10
C ALA A 190 4.86 6.49 23.34
N LYS A 191 6.14 6.59 22.96
CA LYS A 191 6.63 7.68 22.07
C LYS A 191 5.95 7.64 20.71
N ALA A 192 5.76 6.44 20.13
CA ALA A 192 5.02 6.30 18.88
C ALA A 192 3.54 6.74 18.99
N LYS A 193 2.93 6.59 20.18
CA LYS A 193 1.59 7.13 20.51
C LYS A 193 1.59 8.61 20.91
N ALA A 194 2.69 9.14 21.45
CA ALA A 194 2.80 10.54 21.87
C ALA A 194 3.08 11.48 20.69
N ILE A 195 3.68 10.96 19.60
CA ILE A 195 3.75 11.66 18.31
C ILE A 195 2.33 11.98 17.77
N THR A 196 1.29 11.32 18.28
CA THR A 196 -0.12 11.48 17.92
C THR A 196 -0.83 12.63 18.68
N GLU A 197 -0.23 13.22 19.72
CA GLU A 197 -0.77 14.41 20.40
C GLU A 197 -0.12 15.68 19.84
N VAL A 198 -0.33 15.96 18.55
CA VAL A 198 0.16 17.21 17.94
C VAL A 198 -0.91 18.30 18.09
N THR A 199 -0.51 19.47 18.58
CA THR A 199 -1.39 20.64 18.55
C THR A 199 -1.55 21.08 17.10
N LEU A 200 -2.75 20.90 16.54
CA LEU A 200 -3.09 21.38 15.20
C LEU A 200 -3.05 22.92 15.17
N PRO A 201 -2.48 23.54 14.13
CA PRO A 201 -2.53 24.99 13.97
C PRO A 201 -3.97 25.46 13.73
N LEU A 202 -4.18 26.78 13.70
CA LEU A 202 -5.50 27.35 13.44
C LEU A 202 -5.97 27.02 12.02
N THR A 203 -7.25 26.67 11.90
CA THR A 203 -7.89 26.43 10.61
C THR A 203 -8.01 27.72 9.81
N PRO A 204 -7.81 27.67 8.48
CA PRO A 204 -7.85 28.84 7.64
C PRO A 204 -9.28 29.37 7.53
N ARG A 205 -9.40 30.70 7.43
CA ARG A 205 -10.70 31.39 7.33
C ARG A 205 -10.70 32.29 6.10
N PRO A 206 -10.69 31.71 4.89
CA PRO A 206 -10.77 32.50 3.68
C PRO A 206 -12.03 33.36 3.69
N THR A 207 -11.92 34.57 3.14
CA THR A 207 -13.04 35.50 2.97
C THR A 207 -13.66 35.43 1.57
N GLU A 208 -12.94 34.86 0.62
CA GLU A 208 -13.31 34.74 -0.79
C GLU A 208 -13.09 33.31 -1.28
N ALA A 209 -13.71 32.96 -2.42
CA ALA A 209 -13.54 31.65 -3.03
C ALA A 209 -12.06 31.42 -3.40
N SER A 210 -11.51 30.28 -2.99
CA SER A 210 -10.08 29.99 -3.09
C SER A 210 -9.84 28.55 -3.55
N ASP A 211 -8.69 28.27 -4.14
CA ASP A 211 -8.35 26.91 -4.53
C ASP A 211 -7.95 26.07 -3.31
N PHE A 212 -8.38 24.81 -3.30
CA PHE A 212 -7.98 23.81 -2.31
C PHE A 212 -7.07 22.77 -2.97
N LEU A 213 -5.97 22.42 -2.30
CA LEU A 213 -5.01 21.40 -2.70
C LEU A 213 -4.89 20.38 -1.57
N LEU A 214 -5.02 19.09 -1.88
CA LEU A 214 -4.74 17.96 -1.01
C LEU A 214 -3.70 17.06 -1.69
N GLU A 215 -2.67 16.65 -0.95
CA GLU A 215 -1.76 15.57 -1.35
C GLU A 215 -1.65 14.55 -0.22
N ILE A 216 -1.86 13.28 -0.58
CA ILE A 216 -1.64 12.11 0.28
C ILE A 216 -0.40 11.40 -0.25
N GLY A 217 0.71 11.58 0.46
CA GLY A 217 1.99 10.98 0.10
C GLY A 217 2.18 9.61 0.71
N VAL A 218 2.60 8.64 -0.11
CA VAL A 218 2.67 7.23 0.26
C VAL A 218 3.97 6.59 -0.21
N GLU A 219 4.32 5.47 0.41
CA GLU A 219 5.22 4.49 -0.21
C GLU A 219 4.61 3.96 -1.52
N GLU A 220 5.45 3.47 -2.43
CA GLU A 220 5.04 3.06 -3.79
C GLU A 220 3.85 2.09 -3.78
N LEU A 221 2.71 2.59 -4.26
CA LEU A 221 1.46 1.86 -4.38
C LEU A 221 1.54 0.82 -5.50
N PRO A 222 0.88 -0.33 -5.30
CA PRO A 222 0.51 -1.25 -6.37
C PRO A 222 -0.19 -0.53 -7.52
N SER A 223 0.08 -0.90 -8.78
CA SER A 223 -0.60 -0.28 -9.93
C SER A 223 -2.12 -0.36 -9.81
N ALA A 224 -2.65 -1.53 -9.44
CA ALA A 224 -4.10 -1.72 -9.29
C ALA A 224 -4.70 -0.93 -8.12
N ASP A 225 -3.97 -0.82 -7.00
CA ASP A 225 -4.41 -0.02 -5.86
C ASP A 225 -4.38 1.47 -6.19
N LEU A 226 -3.42 1.93 -7.01
CA LEU A 226 -3.34 3.30 -7.47
C LEU A 226 -4.55 3.66 -8.33
N ASP A 227 -4.91 2.82 -9.31
CA ASP A 227 -6.10 3.01 -10.16
C ASP A 227 -7.38 3.10 -9.32
N SER A 228 -7.52 2.19 -8.35
CA SER A 228 -8.65 2.15 -7.42
C SER A 228 -8.71 3.40 -6.53
N ALA A 229 -7.59 3.80 -5.94
CA ALA A 229 -7.52 4.96 -5.06
C ALA A 229 -7.76 6.28 -5.81
N TYR A 230 -7.25 6.40 -7.03
CA TYR A 230 -7.49 7.53 -7.92
C TYR A 230 -9.00 7.72 -8.18
N ALA A 231 -9.68 6.64 -8.59
CA ALA A 231 -11.12 6.68 -8.85
C ALA A 231 -11.93 7.01 -7.60
N GLN A 232 -11.61 6.35 -6.47
CA GLN A 232 -12.28 6.58 -5.20
C GLN A 232 -12.10 8.00 -4.67
N LEU A 233 -10.89 8.57 -4.74
CA LEU A 233 -10.62 9.91 -4.24
C LEU A 233 -11.43 10.96 -5.01
N ARG A 234 -11.52 10.82 -6.34
CA ARG A 234 -12.32 11.73 -7.18
C ARG A 234 -13.79 11.71 -6.81
N GLU A 235 -14.38 10.52 -6.73
CA GLU A 235 -15.79 10.34 -6.37
C GLU A 235 -16.08 10.85 -4.96
N ARG A 236 -15.29 10.41 -3.97
CA ARG A 236 -15.54 10.70 -2.56
C ARG A 236 -15.29 12.15 -2.20
N LEU A 237 -14.27 12.80 -2.76
CA LEU A 237 -14.03 14.21 -2.50
C LEU A 237 -15.18 15.06 -3.03
N THR A 238 -15.67 14.78 -4.23
CA THR A 238 -16.81 15.50 -4.81
C THR A 238 -18.06 15.32 -3.93
N ALA A 239 -18.38 14.07 -3.59
CA ALA A 239 -19.51 13.76 -2.71
C ALA A 239 -19.39 14.43 -1.33
N LEU A 240 -18.19 14.47 -0.75
CA LEU A 240 -17.92 15.13 0.52
C LEU A 240 -18.20 16.64 0.43
N LEU A 241 -17.76 17.32 -0.63
CA LEU A 241 -18.00 18.75 -0.79
C LEU A 241 -19.50 19.05 -0.94
N ASP A 242 -20.22 18.23 -1.72
CA ASP A 242 -21.68 18.32 -1.90
C ASP A 242 -22.44 18.09 -0.59
N GLU A 243 -22.09 17.03 0.16
CA GLU A 243 -22.67 16.70 1.46
C GLU A 243 -22.44 17.83 2.48
N GLN A 244 -21.25 18.41 2.45
CA GLN A 244 -20.87 19.56 3.27
C GLN A 244 -21.41 20.89 2.73
N ARG A 245 -22.14 20.90 1.61
CA ARG A 245 -22.72 22.12 0.99
C ARG A 245 -21.68 23.20 0.74
N LEU A 246 -20.45 22.82 0.41
CA LEU A 246 -19.41 23.75 0.02
C LEU A 246 -19.46 23.90 -1.49
N GLU A 247 -19.94 25.05 -1.98
CA GLU A 247 -19.93 25.33 -3.41
C GLU A 247 -18.49 25.34 -3.95
N HIS A 248 -18.27 24.73 -5.12
CA HIS A 248 -16.95 24.58 -5.69
C HIS A 248 -16.99 24.61 -7.23
N GLY A 249 -15.85 24.92 -7.83
CA GLY A 249 -15.59 24.76 -9.26
C GLY A 249 -15.13 23.34 -9.60
N ASP A 250 -14.24 23.22 -10.58
CA ASP A 250 -13.73 21.92 -11.05
C ASP A 250 -12.99 21.18 -9.92
N VAL A 251 -13.27 19.87 -9.80
CA VAL A 251 -12.50 18.93 -8.98
C VAL A 251 -11.61 18.09 -9.91
N ARG A 252 -10.29 18.21 -9.74
CA ARG A 252 -9.30 17.44 -10.49
C ARG A 252 -8.49 16.58 -9.55
N VAL A 253 -8.28 15.33 -9.94
CA VAL A 253 -7.44 14.39 -9.19
C VAL A 253 -6.27 13.98 -10.07
N TYR A 254 -5.12 13.77 -9.46
CA TYR A 254 -3.90 13.27 -10.08
C TYR A 254 -3.34 12.14 -9.22
N ALA A 255 -2.53 11.28 -9.85
CA ALA A 255 -2.01 10.11 -9.19
C ALA A 255 -0.66 9.70 -9.78
N THR A 256 0.25 9.35 -8.89
CA THR A 256 1.51 8.67 -9.20
C THR A 256 1.68 7.54 -8.17
N PRO A 257 2.59 6.56 -8.38
CA PRO A 257 2.81 5.51 -7.39
C PRO A 257 3.09 5.99 -5.96
N ARG A 258 3.57 7.23 -5.76
CA ARG A 258 3.90 7.76 -4.42
C ARG A 258 2.96 8.84 -3.93
N ARG A 259 1.94 9.23 -4.69
CA ARG A 259 1.01 10.28 -4.24
C ARG A 259 -0.35 10.22 -4.91
N LEU A 260 -1.36 10.59 -4.13
CA LEU A 260 -2.69 10.96 -4.62
C LEU A 260 -2.88 12.46 -4.38
N VAL A 261 -3.32 13.18 -5.40
CA VAL A 261 -3.45 14.64 -5.35
C VAL A 261 -4.85 15.03 -5.75
N ALA A 262 -5.48 15.95 -5.04
CA ALA A 262 -6.73 16.56 -5.45
C ALA A 262 -6.62 18.09 -5.44
N VAL A 263 -7.16 18.71 -6.47
CA VAL A 263 -7.29 20.16 -6.60
C VAL A 263 -8.75 20.49 -6.81
N VAL A 264 -9.28 21.41 -6.00
CA VAL A 264 -10.64 21.92 -6.12
C VAL A 264 -10.53 23.41 -6.40
N GLU A 265 -11.05 23.84 -7.54
CA GLU A 265 -11.01 25.25 -7.92
C GLU A 265 -12.14 26.04 -7.26
N LYS A 266 -11.88 27.30 -6.91
CA LYS A 266 -12.91 28.25 -6.44
C LYS A 266 -13.81 27.70 -5.33
N LEU A 267 -13.24 26.99 -4.36
CA LEU A 267 -13.99 26.50 -3.20
C LEU A 267 -14.51 27.68 -2.38
N ALA A 268 -15.81 27.67 -2.08
CA ALA A 268 -16.46 28.71 -1.31
C ALA A 268 -15.80 28.87 0.08
N PRO A 269 -15.70 30.10 0.61
CA PRO A 269 -15.02 30.36 1.88
C PRO A 269 -15.75 29.77 3.10
N ARG A 270 -17.06 29.52 2.98
CA ARG A 270 -17.92 28.97 4.02
C ARG A 270 -19.15 28.31 3.43
N GLN A 271 -19.77 27.45 4.21
CA GLN A 271 -21.09 26.90 3.93
C GLN A 271 -22.13 28.03 3.90
N PRO A 272 -23.20 27.93 3.09
CA PRO A 272 -24.32 28.84 3.19
C PRO A 272 -25.10 28.59 4.48
N ASP A 273 -25.62 29.67 5.08
CA ASP A 273 -26.56 29.58 6.18
C ASP A 273 -27.79 28.79 5.76
N ARG A 274 -28.31 27.96 6.67
CA ARG A 274 -29.49 27.15 6.40
C ARG A 274 -30.56 27.40 7.44
N THR A 275 -31.78 27.54 6.95
CA THR A 275 -32.97 27.55 7.81
C THR A 275 -33.68 26.21 7.65
N LEU A 276 -33.73 25.43 8.73
CA LEU A 276 -34.40 24.14 8.81
C LEU A 276 -35.74 24.30 9.53
N VAL A 277 -36.81 23.82 8.91
CA VAL A 277 -38.13 23.72 9.54
C VAL A 277 -38.31 22.28 10.02
N ILE A 278 -38.17 22.06 11.32
CA ILE A 278 -38.35 20.73 11.93
C ILE A 278 -39.81 20.58 12.32
N LYS A 279 -40.51 19.68 11.64
CA LYS A 279 -41.90 19.34 11.94
C LYS A 279 -42.00 18.62 13.29
N GLY A 280 -42.77 19.19 14.19
CA GLY A 280 -43.10 18.63 15.50
C GLY A 280 -44.51 18.04 15.54
N PRO A 281 -45.06 17.81 16.75
CA PRO A 281 -46.41 17.26 16.91
C PRO A 281 -47.49 18.21 16.36
N PRO A 282 -48.70 17.67 16.07
CA PRO A 282 -49.86 18.49 15.70
C PRO A 282 -50.06 19.67 16.66
N ALA A 283 -50.44 20.84 16.12
CA ALA A 283 -50.48 22.09 16.89
C ALA A 283 -51.44 22.03 18.09
N ASP A 284 -52.55 21.31 17.94
CA ASP A 284 -53.55 21.03 18.98
C ASP A 284 -53.06 20.10 20.09
N ARG A 285 -51.99 19.33 19.81
CA ARG A 285 -51.29 18.51 20.79
C ARG A 285 -50.09 19.22 21.38
N ALA A 286 -49.50 20.16 20.66
CA ALA A 286 -48.31 20.90 21.09
C ALA A 286 -48.65 22.11 21.96
N PHE A 287 -49.78 22.77 21.71
CA PHE A 287 -50.25 23.95 22.42
C PHE A 287 -51.64 23.70 23.04
N ASP A 288 -51.88 24.21 24.25
CA ASP A 288 -53.18 24.19 24.91
C ASP A 288 -54.11 25.31 24.41
N ALA A 289 -55.33 25.38 24.96
CA ALA A 289 -56.35 26.35 24.55
C ALA A 289 -55.95 27.80 24.88
N GLU A 290 -55.01 28.00 25.80
CA GLU A 290 -54.46 29.27 26.23
C GLU A 290 -53.18 29.65 25.47
N GLY A 291 -52.71 28.80 24.55
CA GLY A 291 -51.51 29.03 23.74
C GLY A 291 -50.20 28.68 24.44
N LYS A 292 -50.23 28.00 25.59
CA LYS A 292 -49.03 27.48 26.27
C LYS A 292 -48.67 26.08 25.76
N LEU A 293 -47.39 25.72 25.83
CA LEU A 293 -46.95 24.38 25.42
C LEU A 293 -47.51 23.32 26.37
N THR A 294 -48.02 22.24 25.78
CA THR A 294 -48.32 21.02 26.53
C THR A 294 -47.03 20.22 26.78
N LYS A 295 -47.12 19.15 27.58
CA LYS A 295 -46.01 18.20 27.77
C LYS A 295 -45.44 17.64 26.46
N ALA A 296 -46.25 17.52 25.41
CA ALA A 296 -45.79 17.05 24.10
C ALA A 296 -44.97 18.12 23.36
N GLY A 297 -45.37 19.40 23.47
CA GLY A 297 -44.63 20.54 22.95
C GLY A 297 -43.32 20.78 23.70
N GLU A 298 -43.34 20.72 25.04
CA GLU A 298 -42.15 20.82 25.88
C GLU A 298 -41.15 19.67 25.63
N GLY A 299 -41.67 18.44 25.47
CA GLY A 299 -40.86 17.27 25.14
C GLY A 299 -40.17 17.39 23.77
N PHE A 300 -40.86 17.97 22.79
CA PHE A 300 -40.30 18.24 21.46
C PHE A 300 -39.21 19.32 21.50
N ALA A 301 -39.47 20.47 22.16
CA ALA A 301 -38.48 21.53 22.33
C ALA A 301 -37.20 21.02 23.02
N ARG A 302 -37.38 20.31 24.15
CA ARG A 302 -36.26 19.72 24.91
C ARG A 302 -35.50 18.66 24.11
N GLY A 303 -36.19 17.81 23.36
CA GLY A 303 -35.57 16.78 22.52
C GLY A 303 -34.73 17.34 21.36
N LYS A 304 -34.90 18.62 21.03
CA LYS A 304 -34.14 19.34 20.00
C LYS A 304 -33.23 20.45 20.55
N GLY A 305 -33.15 20.59 21.88
CA GLY A 305 -32.33 21.62 22.52
C GLY A 305 -32.81 23.06 22.30
N LEU A 306 -34.09 23.24 21.95
CA LEU A 306 -34.68 24.53 21.61
C LEU A 306 -35.41 25.14 22.80
N ARG A 307 -35.52 26.47 22.86
CA ARG A 307 -36.33 27.13 23.87
C ARG A 307 -37.79 27.06 23.45
N VAL A 308 -38.67 27.15 24.45
CA VAL A 308 -40.13 27.20 24.30
C VAL A 308 -40.57 28.30 23.33
N GLU A 309 -39.81 29.39 23.30
CA GLU A 309 -40.02 30.59 22.48
C GLU A 309 -39.75 30.36 20.99
N ASP A 310 -38.95 29.34 20.65
CA ASP A 310 -38.45 29.09 19.30
C ASP A 310 -39.40 28.17 18.48
N LEU A 311 -40.55 27.80 19.06
CA LEU A 311 -41.58 26.97 18.42
C LEU A 311 -42.71 27.85 17.85
N GLU A 312 -43.03 27.62 16.58
CA GLU A 312 -44.11 28.31 15.87
C GLU A 312 -45.10 27.31 15.25
N VAL A 313 -46.35 27.73 15.04
CA VAL A 313 -47.35 26.89 14.36
C VAL A 313 -47.23 27.13 12.86
N ARG A 314 -46.91 26.08 12.09
CA ARG A 314 -46.91 26.11 10.61
C ARG A 314 -47.91 25.14 10.02
N GLU A 315 -48.49 25.53 8.89
CA GLU A 315 -49.23 24.61 8.03
C GLU A 315 -48.25 23.81 7.18
N MET A 316 -48.27 22.49 7.33
CA MET A 316 -47.41 21.54 6.63
C MET A 316 -48.22 20.27 6.33
N ASP A 317 -48.09 19.72 5.12
CA ASP A 317 -48.76 18.48 4.69
C ASP A 317 -50.29 18.47 4.95
N GLY A 318 -50.96 19.60 4.76
CA GLY A 318 -52.41 19.72 4.93
C GLY A 318 -52.91 19.76 6.38
N GLY A 319 -52.04 20.00 7.38
CA GLY A 319 -52.42 20.18 8.78
C GLY A 319 -51.56 21.23 9.51
N ARG A 320 -51.99 21.65 10.71
CA ARG A 320 -51.22 22.58 11.56
C ARG A 320 -50.34 21.79 12.52
N TYR A 321 -49.04 22.06 12.50
CA TYR A 321 -48.05 21.42 13.36
C TYR A 321 -47.26 22.48 14.12
N ALA A 322 -46.82 22.15 15.34
CA ALA A 322 -45.73 22.88 15.94
C ALA A 322 -44.47 22.59 15.12
N ALA A 323 -43.75 23.63 14.73
CA ALA A 323 -42.52 23.54 13.99
C ALA A 323 -41.45 24.37 14.70
N ALA A 324 -40.22 23.88 14.68
CA ALA A 324 -39.06 24.66 15.07
C ALA A 324 -38.38 25.20 13.83
N VAL A 325 -38.06 26.48 13.84
CA VAL A 325 -37.17 27.08 12.84
C VAL A 325 -35.78 27.13 13.42
N VAL A 326 -34.91 26.25 12.94
CA VAL A 326 -33.51 26.19 13.34
C VAL A 326 -32.70 26.93 12.29
N HIS A 327 -32.08 28.03 12.69
CA HIS A 327 -31.07 28.72 11.89
C HIS A 327 -29.71 28.11 12.20
N GLU A 328 -29.13 27.43 11.22
CA GLU A 328 -27.77 26.91 11.26
C GLU A 328 -26.86 27.90 10.53
N GLU A 329 -25.97 28.55 11.26
CA GLU A 329 -24.92 29.40 10.69
C GLU A 329 -23.91 28.52 9.95
N GLY A 330 -23.56 28.92 8.73
CA GLY A 330 -22.59 28.20 7.92
C GLY A 330 -21.19 28.25 8.53
N ARG A 331 -20.49 27.10 8.53
CA ARG A 331 -19.11 27.01 9.03
C ARG A 331 -18.10 27.41 7.97
N GLY A 332 -16.93 27.88 8.41
CA GLY A 332 -15.81 28.18 7.52
C GLY A 332 -15.29 26.93 6.81
N ALA A 333 -14.96 27.03 5.52
CA ALA A 333 -14.53 25.89 4.72
C ALA A 333 -13.27 25.20 5.29
N GLY A 334 -12.33 25.96 5.83
CA GLY A 334 -11.15 25.41 6.49
C GLY A 334 -11.48 24.54 7.70
N GLU A 335 -12.48 24.93 8.51
CA GLU A 335 -12.95 24.16 9.67
C GLU A 335 -13.67 22.87 9.23
N VAL A 336 -14.51 22.97 8.21
CA VAL A 336 -15.26 21.83 7.65
C VAL A 336 -14.29 20.80 7.03
N LEU A 337 -13.32 21.26 6.24
CA LEU A 337 -12.32 20.39 5.63
C LEU A 337 -11.42 19.73 6.67
N ALA A 338 -10.92 20.49 7.65
CA ALA A 338 -10.09 19.94 8.72
C ALA A 338 -10.77 18.77 9.46
N GLU A 339 -12.09 18.85 9.67
CA GLU A 339 -12.89 17.78 10.27
C GLU A 339 -13.15 16.61 9.31
N ALA A 340 -13.40 16.88 8.03
CA ALA A 340 -13.86 15.88 7.08
C ALA A 340 -12.72 15.08 6.41
N LEU A 341 -11.54 15.66 6.23
CA LEU A 341 -10.42 15.05 5.51
C LEU A 341 -9.90 13.74 6.13
N PRO A 342 -9.77 13.56 7.45
CA PRO A 342 -9.41 12.26 8.03
C PRO A 342 -10.37 11.14 7.60
N GLY A 343 -11.68 11.45 7.57
CA GLY A 343 -12.71 10.52 7.11
C GLY A 343 -12.60 10.19 5.63
N LEU A 344 -12.26 11.17 4.80
CA LEU A 344 -12.00 10.98 3.36
C LEU A 344 -10.86 9.98 3.13
N VAL A 345 -9.72 10.17 3.80
CA VAL A 345 -8.55 9.28 3.65
C VAL A 345 -8.88 7.88 4.16
N ALA A 346 -9.56 7.76 5.30
CA ALA A 346 -10.00 6.47 5.87
C ALA A 346 -11.02 5.70 5.01
N ALA A 347 -11.76 6.42 4.16
CA ALA A 347 -12.77 5.83 3.30
C ALA A 347 -12.18 5.18 2.04
N ILE A 348 -10.91 5.42 1.69
CA ILE A 348 -10.23 4.74 0.58
C ILE A 348 -10.02 3.27 0.96
N LYS A 349 -10.59 2.35 0.17
CA LYS A 349 -10.53 0.90 0.44
C LYS A 349 -9.63 0.18 -0.55
N PHE A 350 -8.96 -0.86 -0.06
CA PHE A 350 -8.03 -1.72 -0.79
C PHE A 350 -8.32 -3.18 -0.47
N ASP A 351 -7.98 -4.08 -1.40
CA ASP A 351 -8.23 -5.52 -1.24
C ASP A 351 -7.33 -6.15 -0.18
N LYS A 352 -6.06 -5.75 -0.15
CA LYS A 352 -5.05 -6.19 0.83
C LYS A 352 -4.43 -4.98 1.54
N PRO A 353 -5.12 -4.40 2.53
CA PRO A 353 -4.56 -3.29 3.26
C PRO A 353 -3.47 -3.75 4.22
N MET A 354 -2.47 -2.90 4.39
CA MET A 354 -1.40 -3.04 5.35
C MET A 354 -1.77 -2.30 6.64
N ARG A 355 -1.60 -2.94 7.79
CA ARG A 355 -1.52 -2.21 9.06
C ARG A 355 -0.11 -1.66 9.20
N TRP A 356 -0.02 -0.34 9.33
CA TRP A 356 1.25 0.34 9.54
C TRP A 356 1.33 0.88 10.97
N ASN A 357 2.54 0.87 11.53
CA ASN A 357 2.99 1.60 12.73
C ASN A 357 2.07 1.50 13.99
N ALA A 358 2.28 2.39 14.96
CA ALA A 358 1.49 2.45 16.20
C ALA A 358 0.09 3.06 16.03
N SER A 359 -0.18 3.74 14.90
CA SER A 359 -1.49 4.34 14.63
C SER A 359 -2.58 3.28 14.43
N GLY A 360 -2.19 2.07 14.03
CA GLY A 360 -3.13 0.98 13.74
C GLY A 360 -3.98 1.22 12.47
N VAL A 361 -3.67 2.27 11.71
CA VAL A 361 -4.38 2.61 10.47
C VAL A 361 -4.04 1.58 9.39
N PHE A 362 -5.08 1.23 8.62
CA PHE A 362 -5.01 0.38 7.44
C PHE A 362 -4.97 1.23 6.18
N PHE A 363 -3.96 1.00 5.33
CA PHE A 363 -3.83 1.60 4.00
C PHE A 363 -3.07 0.64 3.09
N SER A 364 -3.15 0.76 1.76
CA SER A 364 -2.39 -0.16 0.87
C SER A 364 -0.90 -0.15 1.18
N ARG A 365 -0.33 1.04 1.39
CA ARG A 365 1.07 1.28 1.75
C ARG A 365 1.19 2.41 2.78
N PRO A 366 2.31 2.50 3.52
CA PRO A 366 2.49 3.54 4.53
C PRO A 366 2.30 4.95 3.96
N ILE A 367 1.45 5.74 4.63
CA ILE A 367 1.37 7.18 4.39
C ILE A 367 2.61 7.81 5.02
N ARG A 368 3.26 8.72 4.28
CA ARG A 368 4.54 9.34 4.63
C ARG A 368 4.45 10.84 4.86
N TRP A 369 3.57 11.53 4.13
CA TRP A 369 3.28 12.93 4.35
C TRP A 369 1.84 13.26 3.95
N LEU A 370 1.34 14.35 4.52
CA LEU A 370 0.05 14.93 4.19
C LEU A 370 0.29 16.41 3.92
N LEU A 371 -0.28 16.91 2.84
CA LEU A 371 -0.29 18.34 2.52
C LEU A 371 -1.71 18.75 2.23
N ALA A 372 -2.16 19.84 2.85
CA ALA A 372 -3.46 20.41 2.56
C ALA A 372 -3.43 21.93 2.69
N LEU A 373 -3.79 22.62 1.60
CA LEU A 373 -3.77 24.07 1.49
C LEU A 373 -5.12 24.58 0.97
N LEU A 374 -5.65 25.63 1.59
CA LEU A 374 -6.81 26.38 1.11
C LEU A 374 -6.41 27.84 0.95
N GLY A 375 -6.38 28.34 -0.29
CA GLY A 375 -5.91 29.70 -0.56
C GLY A 375 -4.45 29.95 -0.14
N GLY A 376 -3.63 28.89 -0.05
CA GLY A 376 -2.24 28.94 0.40
C GLY A 376 -2.05 28.82 1.92
N GLU A 377 -3.12 28.80 2.71
CA GLU A 377 -3.07 28.55 4.15
C GLU A 377 -3.25 27.06 4.44
N ILE A 378 -2.53 26.53 5.44
CA ILE A 378 -2.61 25.11 5.81
C ILE A 378 -4.00 24.79 6.36
N VAL A 379 -4.62 23.73 5.83
CA VAL A 379 -5.81 23.10 6.44
C VAL A 379 -5.32 21.96 7.34
N PRO A 380 -5.32 22.15 8.66
CA PRO A 380 -4.70 21.19 9.57
C PRO A 380 -5.63 20.04 9.90
N PHE A 381 -5.18 18.83 9.63
CA PHE A 381 -5.81 17.60 10.08
C PHE A 381 -4.74 16.55 10.40
N GLU A 382 -5.12 15.57 11.20
CA GLU A 382 -4.28 14.44 11.52
C GLU A 382 -4.86 13.15 10.95
N TYR A 383 -3.99 12.33 10.36
CA TYR A 383 -4.34 10.96 9.98
C TYR A 383 -3.11 10.06 10.00
N ALA A 384 -3.27 8.81 10.47
CA ALA A 384 -2.18 7.82 10.58
C ALA A 384 -0.93 8.28 11.36
N GLY A 385 -1.10 9.20 12.33
CA GLY A 385 -0.02 9.80 13.11
C GLY A 385 0.79 10.87 12.35
N LEU A 386 0.24 11.40 11.26
CA LEU A 386 0.81 12.49 10.47
C LEU A 386 -0.13 13.70 10.52
N VAL A 387 0.46 14.89 10.59
CA VAL A 387 -0.26 16.16 10.49
C VAL A 387 -0.05 16.76 9.11
N SER A 388 -1.11 17.28 8.52
CA SER A 388 -1.01 17.99 7.24
C SER A 388 -0.19 19.27 7.35
N GLY A 389 0.63 19.53 6.33
CA GLY A 389 1.45 20.73 6.23
C GLY A 389 1.41 21.35 4.84
N ASN A 390 2.48 22.06 4.50
CA ASN A 390 2.68 22.73 3.21
C ASN A 390 3.93 22.22 2.47
N THR A 391 4.44 21.04 2.82
CA THR A 391 5.67 20.48 2.23
C THR A 391 5.31 19.26 1.39
N THR A 392 5.66 19.31 0.10
CA THR A 392 5.59 18.14 -0.80
C THR A 392 6.96 17.48 -0.91
N HIS A 393 7.02 16.30 -1.50
CA HIS A 393 8.23 15.53 -1.67
C HIS A 393 8.58 15.32 -3.15
N GLY A 394 9.87 15.48 -3.45
CA GLY A 394 10.45 15.25 -4.76
C GLY A 394 10.62 13.78 -5.13
N LEU A 395 11.32 13.57 -6.25
CA LEU A 395 11.74 12.26 -6.72
C LEU A 395 12.82 11.70 -5.79
N ARG A 396 12.74 10.40 -5.48
CA ARG A 396 13.73 9.75 -4.61
C ARG A 396 15.15 9.97 -5.12
N PHE A 397 16.07 10.16 -4.18
CA PHE A 397 17.50 10.39 -4.45
C PHE A 397 17.82 11.67 -5.24
N HIS A 398 16.84 12.55 -5.47
CA HIS A 398 17.03 13.86 -6.06
C HIS A 398 16.90 14.95 -5.00
N GLN A 399 17.64 16.05 -5.18
CA GLN A 399 17.55 17.22 -4.31
C GLN A 399 16.83 18.35 -5.04
N PRO A 400 15.99 19.14 -4.34
CA PRO A 400 15.59 18.99 -2.94
C PRO A 400 14.59 17.84 -2.72
N GLU A 401 14.77 17.07 -1.65
CA GLU A 401 13.81 15.99 -1.29
C GLU A 401 12.49 16.55 -0.76
N ASN A 402 12.56 17.59 0.08
CA ASN A 402 11.41 18.25 0.70
C ASN A 402 11.26 19.64 0.09
N ILE A 403 10.05 19.98 -0.37
CA ILE A 403 9.77 21.23 -1.07
C ILE A 403 8.59 21.93 -0.40
N PRO A 404 8.81 23.05 0.32
CA PRO A 404 7.71 23.86 0.80
C PRO A 404 6.99 24.51 -0.39
N VAL A 405 5.65 24.53 -0.33
CA VAL A 405 4.82 25.14 -1.37
C VAL A 405 3.79 26.09 -0.77
N CYS A 406 3.51 27.18 -1.48
CA CYS A 406 2.59 28.23 -1.03
C CYS A 406 1.19 28.14 -1.66
N GLY A 407 0.94 27.18 -2.55
CA GLY A 407 -0.34 27.01 -3.24
C GLY A 407 -0.24 26.08 -4.44
N LYS A 408 -1.35 25.91 -5.19
CA LYS A 408 -1.42 24.93 -6.29
C LYS A 408 -0.39 25.17 -7.40
N GLU A 409 -0.19 26.43 -7.81
CA GLU A 409 0.71 26.76 -8.93
C GLU A 409 2.18 26.47 -8.59
N ASP A 410 2.57 26.79 -7.36
CA ASP A 410 3.91 26.51 -6.83
C ASP A 410 4.13 24.99 -6.72
N TYR A 411 3.11 24.26 -6.25
CA TYR A 411 3.13 22.79 -6.20
C TYR A 411 3.35 22.14 -7.57
N PHE A 412 2.57 22.52 -8.60
CA PHE A 412 2.77 21.98 -9.94
C PHE A 412 4.13 22.36 -10.54
N THR A 413 4.59 23.57 -10.26
CA THR A 413 5.91 24.04 -10.72
C THR A 413 7.04 23.25 -10.07
N ALA A 414 6.99 23.04 -8.76
CA ALA A 414 7.97 22.28 -8.00
C ALA A 414 8.12 20.84 -8.51
N LEU A 415 7.01 20.14 -8.75
CA LEU A 415 7.06 18.77 -9.25
C LEU A 415 7.52 18.67 -10.70
N ARG A 416 7.08 19.60 -11.56
CA ARG A 416 7.55 19.66 -12.96
C ARG A 416 9.06 19.92 -13.04
N GLN A 417 9.63 20.72 -12.14
CA GLN A 417 11.08 20.94 -12.09
C GLN A 417 11.87 19.67 -11.78
N GLN A 418 11.26 18.68 -11.11
CA GLN A 418 11.86 17.36 -10.89
C GLN A 418 11.51 16.33 -11.98
N GLY A 419 10.85 16.77 -13.06
CA GLY A 419 10.41 15.89 -14.14
C GLY A 419 9.22 15.00 -13.78
N ILE A 420 8.56 15.23 -12.64
CA ILE A 420 7.40 14.46 -12.22
C ILE A 420 6.19 14.86 -13.05
N LEU A 421 5.62 13.88 -13.76
CA LEU A 421 4.37 14.02 -14.52
C LEU A 421 3.22 13.51 -13.66
N LEU A 422 2.44 14.42 -13.09
CA LEU A 422 1.33 14.07 -12.19
C LEU A 422 0.14 13.46 -12.90
N ASP A 423 -0.19 13.97 -14.09
CA ASP A 423 -1.33 13.52 -14.87
C ASP A 423 -1.03 12.14 -15.48
N PRO A 424 -1.82 11.09 -15.14
CA PRO A 424 -1.61 9.75 -15.67
C PRO A 424 -1.64 9.69 -17.21
N GLU A 425 -2.49 10.49 -17.86
CA GLU A 425 -2.60 10.49 -19.32
C GLU A 425 -1.40 11.20 -19.97
N GLU A 426 -0.96 12.33 -19.41
CA GLU A 426 0.28 12.99 -19.86
C GLU A 426 1.48 12.04 -19.72
N ARG A 427 1.58 11.37 -18.57
CA ARG A 427 2.65 10.41 -18.27
C ARG A 427 2.61 9.22 -19.22
N LYS A 428 1.44 8.65 -19.49
CA LYS A 428 1.24 7.54 -20.43
C LYS A 428 1.67 7.89 -21.84
N ILE A 429 1.26 9.07 -22.34
CA ILE A 429 1.66 9.57 -23.66
C ILE A 429 3.18 9.74 -23.73
N ALA A 430 3.78 10.34 -22.70
CA ALA A 430 5.23 10.52 -22.63
C ALA A 430 5.99 9.19 -22.68
N ILE A 431 5.55 8.18 -21.91
CA ILE A 431 6.14 6.84 -21.93
C ILE A 431 5.98 6.18 -23.30
N GLN A 432 4.76 6.20 -23.85
CA GLN A 432 4.46 5.62 -25.16
C GLN A 432 5.39 6.17 -26.25
N VAL A 433 5.53 7.50 -26.34
CA VAL A 433 6.38 8.13 -27.35
C VAL A 433 7.84 7.71 -27.18
N GLN A 434 8.36 7.68 -25.95
CA GLN A 434 9.73 7.27 -25.68
C GLN A 434 9.98 5.80 -26.04
N VAL A 435 9.07 4.91 -25.62
CA VAL A 435 9.19 3.45 -25.85
C VAL A 435 9.06 3.13 -27.34
N GLN A 436 8.07 3.66 -28.03
CA GLN A 436 7.88 3.45 -29.47
C GLN A 436 9.10 3.91 -30.28
N ARG A 437 9.69 5.06 -29.91
CA ARG A 437 10.93 5.55 -30.53
C ARG A 437 12.07 4.55 -30.35
N LEU A 438 12.28 4.00 -29.15
CA LEU A 438 13.36 3.05 -28.88
C LEU A 438 13.12 1.69 -29.55
N ILE A 439 11.87 1.22 -29.62
CA ILE A 439 11.49 0.02 -30.38
C ILE A 439 11.86 0.18 -31.86
N ALA A 440 11.50 1.32 -32.47
CA ALA A 440 11.83 1.60 -33.87
C ALA A 440 13.36 1.66 -34.10
N GLN A 441 14.10 2.30 -33.18
CA GLN A 441 15.57 2.37 -33.25
C GLN A 441 16.24 0.99 -33.17
N ALA A 442 15.65 0.05 -32.43
CA ALA A 442 16.10 -1.34 -32.34
C ALA A 442 15.69 -2.21 -33.53
N GLY A 443 15.00 -1.65 -34.54
CA GLY A 443 14.48 -2.38 -35.69
C GLY A 443 13.21 -3.18 -35.43
N GLY A 444 12.52 -2.89 -34.33
CA GLY A 444 11.21 -3.44 -34.00
C GLY A 444 10.05 -2.63 -34.57
N ASP A 445 8.85 -3.19 -34.43
CA ASP A 445 7.57 -2.61 -34.83
C ASP A 445 6.90 -1.93 -33.61
N PRO A 446 6.81 -0.59 -33.56
CA PRO A 446 6.21 0.15 -32.45
C PRO A 446 4.74 -0.18 -32.19
N GLU A 447 4.01 -0.68 -33.19
CA GLU A 447 2.60 -1.06 -33.07
C GLU A 447 2.40 -2.35 -32.26
N LYS A 448 3.49 -3.10 -31.99
CA LYS A 448 3.46 -4.31 -31.16
C LYS A 448 3.69 -4.06 -29.68
N MET A 449 3.76 -2.79 -29.27
CA MET A 449 3.82 -2.43 -27.87
C MET A 449 2.54 -2.86 -27.15
N ASP A 450 2.70 -3.52 -26.01
CA ASP A 450 1.56 -3.99 -25.22
C ASP A 450 0.91 -2.83 -24.45
N ALA A 451 -0.36 -2.55 -24.73
CA ALA A 451 -1.09 -1.46 -24.10
C ALA A 451 -1.35 -1.70 -22.61
N GLY A 452 -1.60 -2.95 -22.18
CA GLY A 452 -1.82 -3.26 -20.77
C GLY A 452 -0.53 -3.11 -19.94
N LEU A 453 0.61 -3.47 -20.51
CA LEU A 453 1.91 -3.20 -19.89
C LEU A 453 2.21 -1.69 -19.84
N LEU A 454 1.79 -0.92 -20.86
CA LEU A 454 1.94 0.54 -20.83
C LEU A 454 1.12 1.15 -19.69
N ASP A 455 -0.13 0.71 -19.49
CA ASP A 455 -0.97 1.16 -18.37
C ASP A 455 -0.30 0.87 -17.04
N GLU A 456 0.18 -0.36 -16.86
CA GLU A 456 0.88 -0.76 -15.64
C GLU A 456 2.17 0.05 -15.41
N VAL A 457 3.05 0.15 -16.41
CA VAL A 457 4.31 0.90 -16.31
C VAL A 457 4.07 2.39 -16.05
N THR A 458 2.99 2.96 -16.57
CA THR A 458 2.58 4.35 -16.27
C THR A 458 2.36 4.55 -14.77
N ASN A 459 1.88 3.54 -14.07
CA ASN A 459 1.64 3.58 -12.63
C ASN A 459 2.84 3.11 -11.79
N LEU A 460 3.97 2.74 -12.40
CA LEU A 460 5.21 2.36 -11.70
C LEU A 460 6.25 3.48 -11.62
N VAL A 461 6.06 4.59 -12.34
CA VAL A 461 6.99 5.72 -12.35
C VAL A 461 6.26 7.06 -12.20
N GLU A 462 6.95 8.06 -11.68
CA GLU A 462 6.47 9.46 -11.61
C GLU A 462 7.20 10.35 -12.64
N ALA A 463 8.47 10.07 -12.93
CA ALA A 463 9.33 10.83 -13.84
C ALA A 463 9.94 9.89 -14.90
N PRO A 464 9.20 9.56 -15.98
CA PRO A 464 9.54 8.45 -16.86
C PRO A 464 10.71 8.73 -17.80
N THR A 465 11.73 7.87 -17.75
CA THR A 465 12.81 7.78 -18.74
C THR A 465 12.91 6.36 -19.27
N ALA A 466 12.72 6.20 -20.59
CA ALA A 466 12.84 4.91 -21.27
C ALA A 466 14.28 4.65 -21.73
N LEU A 467 14.72 3.40 -21.65
CA LEU A 467 16.06 2.94 -22.03
C LEU A 467 16.01 1.62 -22.81
N LEU A 468 16.88 1.50 -23.81
CA LEU A 468 16.99 0.31 -24.66
C LEU A 468 18.03 -0.65 -24.07
N GLY A 469 17.57 -1.84 -23.68
CA GLY A 469 18.40 -2.96 -23.25
C GLY A 469 18.60 -3.99 -24.35
N SER A 470 19.58 -4.88 -24.14
CA SER A 470 19.77 -6.07 -24.97
C SER A 470 20.15 -7.27 -24.13
N PHE A 471 19.92 -8.47 -24.67
CA PHE A 471 20.31 -9.73 -24.07
C PHE A 471 21.00 -10.63 -25.10
N GLU A 472 21.65 -11.69 -24.64
CA GLU A 472 22.44 -12.56 -25.52
C GLU A 472 21.54 -13.31 -26.52
N ARG A 473 21.95 -13.32 -27.78
CA ARG A 473 21.19 -13.95 -28.86
C ARG A 473 20.95 -15.44 -28.62
N GLU A 474 21.82 -16.09 -27.87
CA GLU A 474 21.69 -17.51 -27.51
C GLU A 474 20.38 -17.80 -26.76
N HIS A 475 19.86 -16.84 -25.99
CA HIS A 475 18.58 -16.99 -25.30
C HIS A 475 17.39 -17.08 -26.27
N LEU A 476 17.51 -16.61 -27.52
CA LEU A 476 16.47 -16.78 -28.55
C LEU A 476 16.27 -18.24 -28.98
N SER A 477 17.12 -19.16 -28.50
CA SER A 477 16.88 -20.61 -28.63
C SER A 477 15.78 -21.12 -27.68
N LEU A 478 15.49 -20.38 -26.61
CA LEU A 478 14.38 -20.66 -25.70
C LEU A 478 13.05 -20.28 -26.37
N PRO A 479 11.93 -20.92 -25.98
CA PRO A 479 10.61 -20.51 -26.44
C PRO A 479 10.36 -19.02 -26.18
N PRO A 480 9.96 -18.22 -27.18
CA PRO A 480 9.74 -16.78 -27.02
C PRO A 480 8.78 -16.44 -25.88
N GLU A 481 7.79 -17.31 -25.63
CA GLU A 481 6.79 -17.14 -24.57
C GLU A 481 7.44 -17.09 -23.17
N VAL A 482 8.51 -17.86 -22.95
CA VAL A 482 9.26 -17.87 -21.70
C VAL A 482 9.96 -16.52 -21.49
N LEU A 483 10.67 -16.04 -22.52
CA LEU A 483 11.37 -14.75 -22.47
C LEU A 483 10.40 -13.59 -22.29
N VAL A 484 9.32 -13.59 -23.05
CA VAL A 484 8.27 -12.55 -23.00
C VAL A 484 7.58 -12.55 -21.65
N SER A 485 7.29 -13.72 -21.08
CA SER A 485 6.71 -13.80 -19.74
C SER A 485 7.64 -13.22 -18.69
N VAL A 486 8.95 -13.52 -18.75
CA VAL A 486 9.93 -12.96 -17.80
C VAL A 486 10.04 -11.43 -17.93
N MET A 487 10.23 -10.95 -19.17
CA MET A 487 10.34 -9.51 -19.43
C MET A 487 9.09 -8.75 -18.98
N LYS A 488 7.88 -9.23 -19.34
CA LYS A 488 6.64 -8.51 -19.01
C LYS A 488 6.25 -8.68 -17.54
N LYS A 489 6.15 -9.92 -17.05
CA LYS A 489 5.55 -10.23 -15.74
C LYS A 489 6.48 -10.08 -14.55
N HIS A 490 7.80 -10.12 -14.74
CA HIS A 490 8.74 -9.95 -13.62
C HIS A 490 9.51 -8.64 -13.74
N GLN A 491 9.89 -8.25 -14.96
CA GLN A 491 10.76 -7.08 -15.14
C GLN A 491 10.01 -5.81 -15.60
N ARG A 492 8.75 -5.94 -16.06
CA ARG A 492 7.96 -4.84 -16.65
C ARG A 492 8.67 -4.18 -17.84
N TYR A 493 9.35 -4.99 -18.64
CA TYR A 493 10.04 -4.58 -19.86
C TYR A 493 9.18 -4.82 -21.09
N PHE A 494 9.26 -3.91 -22.06
CA PHE A 494 8.64 -4.03 -23.36
C PHE A 494 9.53 -4.88 -24.28
N PRO A 495 9.17 -6.14 -24.58
CA PRO A 495 9.89 -6.94 -25.58
C PRO A 495 9.80 -6.29 -26.97
N VAL A 496 10.90 -6.33 -27.72
CA VAL A 496 10.95 -5.78 -29.07
C VAL A 496 10.65 -6.88 -30.10
N PHE A 497 9.58 -6.71 -30.87
CA PHE A 497 9.20 -7.62 -31.95
C PHE A 497 9.36 -6.96 -33.31
N GLN A 498 9.68 -7.74 -34.34
CA GLN A 498 9.55 -7.33 -35.73
C GLN A 498 8.09 -7.39 -36.18
N ALA A 499 7.78 -6.73 -37.31
CA ALA A 499 6.46 -6.75 -37.95
C ALA A 499 5.95 -8.18 -38.23
N ASN A 500 6.85 -9.11 -38.59
CA ASN A 500 6.53 -10.52 -38.82
C ASN A 500 6.27 -11.35 -37.54
N GLY A 501 6.44 -10.77 -36.35
CA GLY A 501 6.22 -11.44 -35.05
C GLY A 501 7.47 -12.03 -34.42
N LYS A 502 8.62 -11.95 -35.08
CA LYS A 502 9.89 -12.45 -34.53
C LYS A 502 10.39 -11.57 -33.40
N LEU A 503 10.72 -12.18 -32.25
CA LEU A 503 11.35 -11.53 -31.12
C LEU A 503 12.80 -11.13 -31.46
N LEU A 504 13.17 -9.90 -31.15
CA LEU A 504 14.54 -9.38 -31.23
C LEU A 504 15.25 -9.51 -29.87
N PRO A 505 16.59 -9.56 -29.83
CA PRO A 505 17.37 -9.63 -28.59
C PRO A 505 17.43 -8.27 -27.85
N HIS A 506 16.31 -7.56 -27.83
CA HIS A 506 16.16 -6.21 -27.31
C HIS A 506 14.89 -6.07 -26.48
N PHE A 507 14.95 -5.18 -25.50
CA PHE A 507 13.80 -4.79 -24.70
C PHE A 507 13.90 -3.30 -24.37
N VAL A 508 12.77 -2.66 -24.11
CA VAL A 508 12.75 -1.30 -23.57
C VAL A 508 12.28 -1.36 -22.12
N ALA A 509 13.03 -0.73 -21.23
CA ALA A 509 12.63 -0.57 -19.84
C ALA A 509 12.35 0.91 -19.56
N VAL A 510 11.54 1.19 -18.54
CA VAL A 510 11.24 2.55 -18.07
C VAL A 510 11.64 2.65 -16.61
N ARG A 511 12.27 3.77 -16.22
CA ARG A 511 12.67 4.06 -14.84
C ARG A 511 12.33 5.50 -14.46
N ASN A 512 12.39 5.80 -13.16
CA ASN A 512 12.35 7.17 -12.65
C ASN A 512 13.69 7.89 -12.87
N GLY A 513 13.63 9.20 -13.15
CA GLY A 513 14.79 10.10 -13.14
C GLY A 513 15.30 10.48 -14.52
N ASP A 514 16.47 11.10 -14.58
CA ASP A 514 17.11 11.57 -15.80
C ASP A 514 17.97 10.49 -16.49
N ASN A 515 18.56 10.83 -17.66
CA ASN A 515 19.23 9.92 -18.59
C ASN A 515 20.43 9.16 -18.01
#